data_AF-A0A2A2QF31-F1
#
_entry.id   AF-A0A2A2QF31-F1
#
_cell.length_a   1.000
_cell.length_b   1.000
_cell.length_c   1.000
_cell.angle_alpha   90.00
_cell.angle_beta   90.00
_cell.angle_gamma   90.00
#
_symmetry.space_group_name_H-M   'P 1'
#
loop_
_entity.id
_entity.type
_entity.pdbx_description
1 polymer ?
#
loop_
_entity_poly.entity_id
_entity_poly.type
_entity_poly.pdbx_seq_one_letter_code
_entity_poly.pdbx_strand_id
1 'polypeptide(L)'
;MIQFILSQTKKYSTLSILLATALLMSSCTFWHDTVSFGAAGRMPAAKTPVPKIEIDTNISVTTLFGGFVKSNKPYDIRAYHMDDTFTFDSAEFTNVTVTYADGTLDPGVAALKLPMRSPHTIHESYNSMGEEGVVVTKSRIIQAEFSGVISRDEPFTLLVKGRFIKSNGSIIPFVIKERYDPSRDKRTESWADFVSGC
;
A
#
# COMPACT_ATOMS: atom_id res chain seq x y z
N MET A 1 -22.01 33.95 -58.17
CA MET A 1 -22.56 33.79 -56.80
C MET A 1 -22.48 32.31 -56.39
N ILE A 2 -21.26 31.76 -56.33
CA ILE A 2 -20.98 30.37 -55.90
C ILE A 2 -19.67 30.43 -55.10
N GLN A 3 -19.75 31.01 -53.91
CA GLN A 3 -18.70 30.94 -52.89
C GLN A 3 -19.37 31.23 -51.55
N PHE A 4 -20.18 30.31 -51.03
CA PHE A 4 -20.59 30.38 -49.62
C PHE A 4 -21.13 29.05 -49.07
N ILE A 5 -20.70 27.88 -49.55
CA ILE A 5 -21.07 26.59 -48.94
C ILE A 5 -19.90 25.61 -49.02
N LEU A 6 -18.78 25.90 -48.35
CA LEU A 6 -17.69 24.91 -48.20
C LEU A 6 -16.75 25.20 -47.00
N SER A 7 -17.24 25.93 -45.99
CA SER A 7 -16.46 26.27 -44.78
C SER A 7 -17.10 25.77 -43.48
N GLN A 8 -18.15 24.93 -43.55
CA GLN A 8 -18.82 24.41 -42.34
C GLN A 8 -18.60 22.91 -42.10
N THR A 9 -18.21 22.11 -43.10
CA THR A 9 -18.17 20.63 -42.94
C THR A 9 -16.93 20.06 -42.26
N LYS A 10 -15.83 20.82 -42.11
CA LYS A 10 -14.62 20.33 -41.43
C LYS A 10 -14.63 20.47 -39.90
N LYS A 11 -15.44 21.36 -39.33
CA LYS A 11 -15.50 21.57 -37.87
C LYS A 11 -16.40 20.57 -37.13
N TYR A 12 -17.39 19.98 -37.81
CA TYR A 12 -18.29 18.99 -37.19
C TYR A 12 -17.73 17.57 -37.15
N SER A 13 -16.73 17.24 -37.97
CA SER A 13 -16.13 15.91 -37.99
C SER A 13 -15.29 15.62 -36.74
N THR A 14 -14.42 16.56 -36.33
CA THR A 14 -13.62 16.41 -35.11
C THR A 14 -14.44 16.51 -33.83
N LEU A 15 -15.45 17.39 -33.79
CA LEU A 15 -16.34 17.51 -32.63
C LEU A 15 -17.22 16.27 -32.44
N SER A 16 -17.70 15.64 -33.53
CA SER A 16 -18.51 14.41 -33.44
C SER A 16 -17.67 13.19 -33.04
N ILE A 17 -16.40 13.12 -33.43
CA ILE A 17 -15.48 12.05 -33.01
C ILE A 17 -15.12 12.19 -31.53
N LEU A 18 -14.86 13.42 -31.04
CA LEU A 18 -14.63 13.70 -29.61
C LEU A 18 -15.86 13.42 -28.75
N LEU A 19 -17.06 13.72 -29.25
CA LEU A 19 -18.30 13.44 -28.53
C LEU A 19 -18.64 11.93 -28.54
N ALA A 20 -18.36 11.22 -29.63
CA ALA A 20 -18.55 9.77 -29.72
C ALA A 20 -17.54 9.00 -28.85
N THR A 21 -16.28 9.43 -28.76
CA THR A 21 -15.32 8.83 -27.82
C THR A 21 -15.65 9.16 -26.37
N ALA A 22 -16.13 10.37 -26.06
CA ALA A 22 -16.61 10.70 -24.71
C ALA A 22 -17.86 9.90 -24.31
N LEU A 23 -18.77 9.61 -25.24
CA LEU A 23 -19.94 8.76 -25.02
C LEU A 23 -19.62 7.26 -24.95
N LEU A 24 -18.54 6.80 -25.61
CA LEU A 24 -18.07 5.41 -25.52
C LEU A 24 -17.20 5.15 -24.28
N MET A 25 -16.52 6.17 -23.74
CA MET A 25 -15.75 6.02 -22.49
C MET A 25 -16.63 6.14 -21.24
N SER A 26 -17.82 6.74 -21.32
CA SER A 26 -18.77 6.83 -20.22
C SER A 26 -19.54 5.52 -19.95
N SER A 27 -19.46 4.53 -20.85
CA SER A 27 -20.00 3.18 -20.61
C SER A 27 -18.97 2.21 -20.02
N CYS A 28 -17.71 2.62 -19.89
CA CYS A 28 -16.70 1.83 -19.21
C CYS A 28 -16.94 1.90 -17.69
N THR A 29 -17.11 0.74 -17.06
CA THR A 29 -17.35 0.61 -15.61
C THR A 29 -16.22 -0.17 -14.95
N PHE A 30 -15.93 0.19 -13.71
CA PHE A 30 -15.01 -0.53 -12.84
C PHE A 30 -15.79 -1.20 -11.71
N TRP A 31 -15.56 -2.49 -11.53
CA TRP A 31 -16.09 -3.26 -10.42
C TRP A 31 -15.02 -3.43 -9.36
N HIS A 32 -15.32 -2.98 -8.16
CA HIS A 32 -14.48 -3.13 -6.99
C HIS A 32 -14.93 -4.34 -6.20
N ASP A 33 -13.98 -5.20 -5.88
CA ASP A 33 -14.11 -6.23 -4.86
C ASP A 33 -12.78 -6.32 -4.10
N THR A 34 -12.53 -5.32 -3.26
CA THR A 34 -11.29 -5.19 -2.50
C THR A 34 -11.53 -5.43 -1.02
N VAL A 35 -10.50 -5.92 -0.34
CA VAL A 35 -10.44 -5.94 1.11
C VAL A 35 -9.27 -5.08 1.56
N SER A 36 -9.48 -4.43 2.71
CA SER A 36 -8.44 -3.75 3.46
C SER A 36 -8.51 -4.22 4.91
N PHE A 37 -7.40 -4.08 5.64
CA PHE A 37 -7.33 -4.46 7.05
C PHE A 37 -6.89 -3.25 7.87
N GLY A 38 -7.75 -2.82 8.78
CA GLY A 38 -7.46 -1.74 9.70
C GLY A 38 -7.05 -2.28 11.07
N ALA A 39 -6.02 -1.70 11.69
CA ALA A 39 -5.68 -2.01 13.07
C ALA A 39 -6.82 -1.59 14.00
N ALA A 40 -7.26 -2.51 14.85
CA ALA A 40 -8.34 -2.32 15.80
C ALA A 40 -7.82 -1.55 17.02
N GLY A 41 -8.07 -0.24 17.04
CA GLY A 41 -7.68 0.66 18.11
C GLY A 41 -6.34 1.37 17.87
N ARG A 42 -6.01 2.30 18.77
CA ARG A 42 -4.71 3.00 18.72
C ARG A 42 -3.68 2.17 19.47
N MET A 43 -2.56 1.85 18.81
CA MET A 43 -1.39 1.37 19.53
C MET A 43 -1.02 2.40 20.61
N PRO A 44 -0.73 1.96 21.85
CA PRO A 44 -0.12 2.86 22.82
C PRO A 44 1.22 3.36 22.26
N ALA A 45 1.54 4.63 22.54
CA ALA A 45 2.82 5.20 22.12
C ALA A 45 3.97 4.32 22.62
N ALA A 46 4.74 3.76 21.69
CA ALA A 46 5.85 2.89 22.03
C ALA A 46 6.97 3.72 22.67
N LYS A 47 7.51 3.23 23.79
CA LYS A 47 8.66 3.85 24.47
C LYS A 47 9.99 3.57 23.75
N THR A 48 9.99 2.58 22.87
CA THR A 48 11.15 2.14 22.08
C THR A 48 10.79 2.18 20.60
N PRO A 49 11.77 2.31 19.69
CA PRO A 49 11.52 2.22 18.26
C PRO A 49 10.83 0.91 17.88
N VAL A 50 9.80 0.98 17.05
CA VAL A 50 9.06 -0.18 16.55
C VAL A 50 8.73 0.06 15.07
N PRO A 51 8.83 -0.95 14.20
CA PRO A 51 8.29 -0.85 12.85
C PRO A 51 6.77 -0.69 12.86
N LYS A 52 6.24 0.17 11.99
CA LYS A 52 4.84 0.20 11.61
C LYS A 52 4.54 -1.02 10.74
N ILE A 53 3.35 -1.59 10.90
CA ILE A 53 2.87 -2.69 10.06
C ILE A 53 1.76 -2.21 9.13
N GLU A 54 1.82 -2.66 7.89
CA GLU A 54 0.80 -2.49 6.88
C GLU A 54 0.46 -3.85 6.25
N ILE A 55 -0.82 -4.05 5.94
CA ILE A 55 -1.28 -5.25 5.23
C ILE A 55 -1.47 -4.87 3.78
N ASP A 56 -0.67 -5.47 2.90
CA ASP A 56 -0.82 -5.31 1.47
C ASP A 56 -1.72 -6.41 0.92
N THR A 57 -2.89 -6.01 0.43
CA THR A 57 -3.89 -6.95 -0.09
C THR A 57 -3.69 -7.27 -1.56
N ASN A 58 -2.54 -6.90 -2.13
CA ASN A 58 -2.10 -7.24 -3.48
C ASN A 58 -3.16 -6.84 -4.51
N ILE A 59 -3.60 -5.59 -4.46
CA ILE A 59 -4.68 -5.11 -5.33
C ILE A 59 -4.18 -5.14 -6.78
N SER A 60 -4.96 -5.77 -7.65
CA SER A 60 -4.78 -5.72 -9.10
C SER A 60 -5.91 -4.93 -9.75
N VAL A 61 -5.54 -4.16 -10.77
CA VAL A 61 -6.46 -3.40 -11.63
C VAL A 61 -6.36 -3.98 -13.04
N THR A 62 -7.48 -4.29 -13.65
CA THR A 62 -7.53 -4.76 -15.04
C THR A 62 -8.06 -3.68 -15.99
N THR A 63 -7.18 -3.28 -16.92
CA THR A 63 -7.36 -2.65 -18.25
C THR A 63 -7.99 -1.25 -18.45
N LEU A 64 -7.68 -0.72 -19.66
CA LEU A 64 -7.86 0.64 -20.20
C LEU A 64 -9.31 1.06 -20.58
N PHE A 65 -10.30 0.16 -20.54
CA PHE A 65 -11.69 0.44 -20.99
C PHE A 65 -12.75 -0.23 -20.09
N GLY A 66 -12.55 -0.12 -18.76
CA GLY A 66 -13.34 -0.82 -17.75
C GLY A 66 -12.69 -2.15 -17.33
N GLY A 67 -13.00 -2.58 -16.11
CA GLY A 67 -12.48 -3.83 -15.57
C GLY A 67 -12.61 -3.97 -14.05
N PHE A 68 -11.78 -4.82 -13.46
CA PHE A 68 -11.89 -5.20 -12.05
C PHE A 68 -10.75 -4.63 -11.23
N VAL A 69 -11.09 -4.07 -10.07
CA VAL A 69 -10.17 -3.74 -8.98
C VAL A 69 -10.40 -4.77 -7.88
N LYS A 70 -9.42 -5.66 -7.67
CA LYS A 70 -9.60 -6.79 -6.75
C LYS A 70 -8.37 -7.03 -5.88
N SER A 71 -8.59 -7.38 -4.62
CA SER A 71 -7.54 -7.89 -3.74
C SER A 71 -7.24 -9.36 -4.07
N ASN A 72 -5.99 -9.79 -3.91
CA ASN A 72 -5.54 -11.13 -4.28
C ASN A 72 -4.88 -11.82 -3.09
N LYS A 73 -5.51 -12.91 -2.61
CA LYS A 73 -4.93 -13.75 -1.56
C LYS A 73 -3.85 -14.68 -2.12
N PRO A 74 -2.90 -15.10 -1.28
CA PRO A 74 -2.68 -14.64 0.11
C PRO A 74 -2.11 -13.20 0.15
N TYR A 75 -2.40 -12.48 1.23
CA TYR A 75 -1.97 -11.09 1.43
C TYR A 75 -0.61 -11.01 2.12
N ASP A 76 0.10 -9.91 1.90
CA ASP A 76 1.44 -9.70 2.42
C ASP A 76 1.42 -8.78 3.63
N ILE A 77 2.41 -8.96 4.51
CA ILE A 77 2.64 -8.05 5.63
C ILE A 77 3.88 -7.23 5.28
N ARG A 78 3.75 -5.90 5.34
CA ARG A 78 4.86 -4.96 5.17
C ARG A 78 5.20 -4.35 6.51
N ALA A 79 6.47 -4.42 6.89
CA ALA A 79 7.00 -3.74 8.06
C ALA A 79 7.88 -2.57 7.60
N TYR A 80 7.56 -1.38 8.09
CA TYR A 80 8.22 -0.14 7.74
C TYR A 80 8.69 0.61 8.99
N HIS A 81 9.91 1.12 8.98
CA HIS A 81 10.37 2.03 10.03
C HIS A 81 11.16 3.16 9.38
N MET A 82 10.91 4.40 9.77
CA MET A 82 11.63 5.59 9.32
C MET A 82 11.86 6.51 10.51
N ASP A 83 13.13 6.80 10.78
CA ASP A 83 13.54 7.71 11.84
C ASP A 83 14.86 8.37 11.44
N ASP A 84 14.98 9.67 11.67
CA ASP A 84 16.17 10.49 11.42
C ASP A 84 17.08 10.61 12.65
N THR A 85 16.56 10.29 13.84
CA THR A 85 17.28 10.32 15.12
C THR A 85 17.75 8.94 15.56
N PHE A 86 16.97 7.90 15.29
CA PHE A 86 17.29 6.54 15.71
C PHE A 86 18.24 5.84 14.73
N THR A 87 19.44 5.53 15.21
CA THR A 87 20.49 4.87 14.42
C THR A 87 20.48 3.35 14.64
N PHE A 88 20.43 2.60 13.54
CA PHE A 88 20.49 1.15 13.47
C PHE A 88 21.06 0.72 12.11
N ASP A 89 21.58 -0.51 12.04
CA ASP A 89 22.15 -1.08 10.82
C ASP A 89 21.16 -2.02 10.11
N SER A 90 20.36 -2.75 10.89
CA SER A 90 19.35 -3.67 10.38
C SER A 90 18.25 -3.93 11.41
N ALA A 91 17.12 -4.47 10.96
CA ALA A 91 16.18 -5.17 11.80
C ALA A 91 16.18 -6.66 11.47
N GLU A 92 16.04 -7.46 12.52
CA GLU A 92 15.89 -8.90 12.43
C GLU A 92 14.55 -9.30 13.02
N PHE A 93 13.72 -9.93 12.20
CA PHE A 93 12.42 -10.46 12.57
C PHE A 93 12.60 -11.93 12.92
N THR A 94 12.23 -12.28 14.15
CA THR A 94 12.53 -13.60 14.75
C THR A 94 11.29 -14.47 14.88
N ASN A 95 10.10 -13.85 14.95
CA ASN A 95 8.83 -14.55 15.05
C ASN A 95 7.74 -13.71 14.41
N VAL A 96 6.88 -14.36 13.63
CA VAL A 96 5.66 -13.80 13.06
C VAL A 96 4.56 -14.82 13.32
N THR A 97 3.40 -14.41 13.79
CA THR A 97 2.22 -15.27 13.90
C THR A 97 0.96 -14.49 13.54
N VAL A 98 0.07 -15.10 12.78
CA VAL A 98 -1.29 -14.62 12.51
C VAL A 98 -2.24 -15.61 13.15
N THR A 99 -3.05 -15.15 14.09
CA THR A 99 -4.04 -15.97 14.81
C THR A 99 -5.45 -15.46 14.55
N TYR A 100 -6.33 -16.33 14.10
CA TYR A 100 -7.74 -16.03 13.84
C TYR A 100 -8.59 -16.12 15.11
N ALA A 101 -9.84 -15.65 15.02
CA ALA A 101 -10.76 -15.64 16.16
C ALA A 101 -11.08 -17.04 16.72
N ASP A 102 -11.02 -18.07 15.86
CA ASP A 102 -11.16 -19.48 16.22
C ASP A 102 -9.91 -20.07 16.91
N GLY A 103 -8.85 -19.28 17.06
CA GLY A 103 -7.56 -19.69 17.63
C GLY A 103 -6.62 -20.38 16.64
N THR A 104 -7.03 -20.60 15.39
CA THR A 104 -6.18 -21.21 14.37
C THR A 104 -5.09 -20.24 13.92
N LEU A 105 -3.93 -20.80 13.55
CA LEU A 105 -2.83 -20.04 12.97
C LEU A 105 -2.94 -20.03 11.44
N ASP A 106 -2.56 -18.92 10.80
CA ASP A 106 -2.48 -18.89 9.34
C ASP A 106 -1.36 -19.83 8.84
N PRO A 107 -1.64 -20.71 7.87
CA PRO A 107 -0.63 -21.60 7.30
C PRO A 107 0.49 -20.86 6.55
N GLY A 108 0.24 -19.67 6.01
CA GLY A 108 1.22 -18.87 5.27
C GLY A 108 2.43 -18.48 6.12
N VAL A 109 2.24 -18.31 7.43
CA VAL A 109 3.31 -18.03 8.39
C VAL A 109 4.38 -19.13 8.40
N ALA A 110 4.00 -20.39 8.22
CA ALA A 110 4.93 -21.52 8.28
C ALA A 110 5.93 -21.55 7.12
N ALA A 111 5.64 -20.84 6.02
CA ALA A 111 6.53 -20.72 4.87
C ALA A 111 7.62 -19.66 5.05
N LEU A 112 7.52 -18.81 6.09
CA LEU A 112 8.47 -17.73 6.32
C LEU A 112 9.83 -18.26 6.77
N LYS A 113 10.89 -17.77 6.12
CA LYS A 113 12.28 -18.07 6.48
C LYS A 113 12.75 -17.13 7.58
N LEU A 114 12.46 -17.49 8.83
CA LEU A 114 12.89 -16.74 10.02
C LEU A 114 14.15 -17.37 10.66
N PRO A 115 15.04 -16.57 11.29
CA PRO A 115 14.98 -15.12 11.37
C PRO A 115 15.25 -14.45 10.01
N MET A 116 14.49 -13.41 9.69
CA MET A 116 14.67 -12.62 8.48
C MET A 116 15.33 -11.30 8.84
N ARG A 117 16.43 -10.96 8.18
CA ARG A 117 17.16 -9.70 8.40
C ARG A 117 16.93 -8.75 7.23
N SER A 118 16.51 -7.53 7.54
CA SER A 118 16.39 -6.44 6.57
C SER A 118 17.39 -5.33 6.94
N PRO A 119 18.38 -5.05 6.08
CA PRO A 119 19.31 -3.94 6.31
C PRO A 119 18.59 -2.60 6.18
N HIS A 120 19.09 -1.59 6.88
CA HIS A 120 18.61 -0.24 6.63
C HIS A 120 19.06 0.25 5.25
N THR A 121 18.28 1.17 4.69
CA THR A 121 18.74 2.04 3.60
C THR A 121 18.64 3.49 4.05
N ILE A 122 19.41 4.37 3.39
CA ILE A 122 19.38 5.80 3.67
C ILE A 122 18.41 6.43 2.68
N HIS A 123 17.41 7.13 3.20
CA HIS A 123 16.50 7.96 2.44
C HIS A 123 16.83 9.43 2.68
N GLU A 124 17.00 10.20 1.61
CA GLU A 124 17.22 11.64 1.67
C GLU A 124 15.93 12.35 1.26
N SER A 125 15.40 13.16 2.16
CA SER A 125 14.30 14.08 1.85
C SER A 125 14.84 15.50 1.70
N TYR A 126 14.36 16.18 0.67
CA TYR A 126 14.76 17.53 0.30
C TYR A 126 13.60 18.48 0.59
N ASN A 127 13.76 19.34 1.59
CA ASN A 127 12.78 20.36 1.90
C ASN A 127 13.30 21.71 1.40
N SER A 128 12.56 22.33 0.47
CA SER A 128 12.85 23.69 0.01
C SER A 128 12.27 24.68 1.02
N MET A 129 13.15 25.46 1.65
CA MET A 129 12.78 26.53 2.58
C MET A 129 12.95 27.88 1.88
N GLY A 130 12.14 28.17 0.86
CA GLY A 130 12.14 29.49 0.19
C GLY A 130 13.53 30.02 -0.19
N GLU A 131 13.76 31.33 0.02
CA GLU A 131 15.01 32.04 -0.34
C GLU A 131 16.27 31.57 0.42
N GLU A 132 16.15 30.70 1.43
CA GLU A 132 17.23 30.34 2.36
C GLU A 132 17.91 28.98 2.09
N GLY A 133 17.53 28.29 1.01
CA GLY A 133 18.23 27.09 0.52
C GLY A 133 17.51 25.76 0.78
N VAL A 134 18.15 24.67 0.32
CA VAL A 134 17.61 23.30 0.39
C VAL A 134 18.13 22.60 1.65
N VAL A 135 17.24 22.19 2.53
CA VAL A 135 17.58 21.36 3.70
C VAL A 135 17.47 19.89 3.32
N VAL A 136 18.55 19.13 3.53
CA VAL A 136 18.59 17.67 3.29
C VAL A 136 18.48 16.95 4.63
N THR A 137 17.41 16.17 4.80
CA THR A 137 17.24 15.30 5.97
C THR A 137 17.55 13.86 5.58
N LYS A 138 18.40 13.17 6.34
CA LYS A 138 18.75 11.76 6.09
C LYS A 138 18.07 10.88 7.12
N SER A 139 17.10 10.10 6.67
CA SER A 139 16.41 9.11 7.51
C SER A 139 16.92 7.71 7.20
N ARG A 140 16.98 6.86 8.23
CA ARG A 140 17.20 5.43 8.01
C ARG A 140 15.86 4.75 7.88
N ILE A 141 15.70 3.98 6.82
CA ILE A 141 14.48 3.25 6.55
C ILE A 141 14.74 1.75 6.59
N ILE A 142 13.76 1.01 7.13
CA ILE A 142 13.64 -0.43 6.91
C ILE A 142 12.36 -0.67 6.16
N GLN A 143 12.46 -1.50 5.12
CA GLN A 143 11.33 -2.10 4.45
C GLN A 143 11.53 -3.62 4.48
N ALA A 144 10.58 -4.31 5.09
CA ALA A 144 10.55 -5.77 5.11
C ALA A 144 9.18 -6.23 4.65
N GLU A 145 9.15 -7.32 3.89
CA GLU A 145 7.93 -7.90 3.36
C GLU A 145 7.88 -9.37 3.76
N PHE A 146 6.73 -9.80 4.28
CA PHE A 146 6.40 -11.18 4.55
C PHE A 146 5.30 -11.57 3.58
N SER A 147 5.68 -12.19 2.47
CA SER A 147 4.75 -12.49 1.40
C SER A 147 3.88 -13.71 1.70
N GLY A 148 2.61 -13.64 1.34
CA GLY A 148 1.64 -14.73 1.38
C GLY A 148 1.29 -15.21 2.79
N VAL A 149 1.14 -14.31 3.75
CA VAL A 149 1.00 -14.64 5.18
C VAL A 149 -0.45 -14.66 5.66
N ILE A 150 -1.37 -13.94 5.00
CA ILE A 150 -2.77 -13.86 5.42
C ILE A 150 -3.66 -14.47 4.35
N SER A 151 -4.34 -15.56 4.71
CA SER A 151 -5.11 -16.39 3.79
C SER A 151 -6.63 -16.21 3.92
N ARG A 152 -7.12 -15.39 4.87
CA ARG A 152 -8.55 -15.26 5.16
C ARG A 152 -9.00 -13.80 5.29
N ASP A 153 -10.26 -13.55 4.94
CA ASP A 153 -10.90 -12.22 4.98
C ASP A 153 -11.68 -12.07 6.30
N GLU A 154 -11.02 -12.35 7.41
CA GLU A 154 -11.63 -12.33 8.74
C GLU A 154 -10.71 -11.63 9.75
N PRO A 155 -11.24 -11.19 10.91
CA PRO A 155 -10.40 -10.58 11.93
C PRO A 155 -9.28 -11.51 12.39
N PHE A 156 -8.08 -10.96 12.55
CA PHE A 156 -6.92 -11.69 13.04
C PHE A 156 -6.10 -10.86 14.02
N THR A 157 -5.29 -11.53 14.83
CA THR A 157 -4.25 -10.92 15.65
C THR A 157 -2.89 -11.25 15.04
N LEU A 158 -2.14 -10.20 14.72
CA LEU A 158 -0.75 -10.28 14.31
C LEU A 158 0.14 -10.12 15.53
N LEU A 159 1.13 -11.00 15.67
CA LEU A 159 2.25 -10.84 16.59
C LEU A 159 3.56 -10.93 15.80
N VAL A 160 4.38 -9.89 15.91
CA VAL A 160 5.72 -9.83 15.34
C VAL A 160 6.71 -9.56 16.45
N LYS A 161 7.76 -10.39 16.53
CA LYS A 161 8.90 -10.17 17.43
C LYS A 161 10.16 -9.99 16.62
N GLY A 162 10.99 -9.06 17.03
CA GLY A 162 12.26 -8.83 16.39
C GLY A 162 13.17 -7.95 17.22
N ARG A 163 14.21 -7.46 16.55
CA ARG A 163 15.20 -6.58 17.15
C ARG A 163 15.84 -5.69 16.10
N PHE A 164 16.13 -4.45 16.48
CA PHE A 164 17.08 -3.61 15.77
C PHE A 164 18.50 -3.95 16.22
N ILE A 165 19.43 -4.00 15.27
CA ILE A 165 20.86 -4.21 15.50
C ILE A 165 21.57 -2.93 15.08
N LYS A 166 22.35 -2.33 15.99
CA LYS A 166 23.19 -1.15 15.71
C LYS A 166 24.58 -1.55 15.21
N SER A 167 25.29 -0.60 14.62
CA SER A 167 26.69 -0.77 14.16
C SER A 167 27.66 -1.19 15.25
N ASN A 168 27.44 -0.76 16.49
CA ASN A 168 28.24 -1.18 17.64
C ASN A 168 27.83 -2.56 18.20
N GLY A 169 26.95 -3.30 17.52
CA GLY A 169 26.42 -4.59 17.96
C GLY A 169 25.33 -4.54 19.02
N SER A 170 24.94 -3.34 19.49
CA SER A 170 23.85 -3.19 20.46
C SER A 170 22.52 -3.64 19.87
N ILE A 171 21.69 -4.28 20.69
CA ILE A 171 20.41 -4.87 20.31
C ILE A 171 19.27 -4.14 21.02
N ILE A 172 18.25 -3.74 20.27
CA ILE A 172 17.01 -3.18 20.82
C ILE A 172 15.84 -4.08 20.39
N PRO A 173 15.24 -4.85 21.31
CA PRO A 173 14.13 -5.73 20.98
C PRO A 173 12.85 -4.92 20.72
N PHE A 174 11.97 -5.47 19.89
CA PHE A 174 10.63 -4.95 19.70
C PHE A 174 9.61 -6.09 19.62
N VAL A 175 8.38 -5.78 20.04
CA VAL A 175 7.23 -6.67 19.95
C VAL A 175 6.04 -5.85 19.48
N ILE A 176 5.40 -6.31 18.41
CA ILE A 176 4.17 -5.75 17.86
C ILE A 176 3.09 -6.79 18.08
N LYS A 177 1.98 -6.40 18.71
CA LYS A 177 0.80 -7.24 18.85
C LYS A 177 -0.43 -6.41 18.57
N GLU A 178 -1.04 -6.64 17.42
CA GLU A 178 -2.16 -5.85 16.92
C GLU A 178 -3.26 -6.75 16.38
N ARG A 179 -4.50 -6.36 16.64
CA ARG A 179 -5.67 -6.96 16.01
C ARG A 179 -5.99 -6.17 14.75
N TYR A 180 -6.35 -6.86 13.68
CA TYR A 180 -6.82 -6.27 12.45
C TYR A 180 -8.25 -6.73 12.17
N ASP A 181 -9.10 -5.81 11.77
CA ASP A 181 -10.46 -6.10 11.31
C ASP A 181 -10.55 -5.80 9.80
N PRO A 182 -11.14 -6.71 9.00
CA PRO A 182 -11.31 -6.50 7.57
C PRO A 182 -12.43 -5.50 7.28
N SER A 183 -12.23 -4.71 6.23
CA SER A 183 -13.27 -3.91 5.59
C SER A 183 -13.30 -4.25 4.11
N ARG A 184 -14.49 -4.49 3.57
CA ARG A 184 -14.69 -4.88 2.18
C ARG A 184 -15.35 -3.76 1.40
N ASP A 185 -14.73 -3.35 0.31
CA ASP A 185 -15.32 -2.41 -0.65
C ASP A 185 -15.86 -3.17 -1.86
N LYS A 186 -17.19 -3.12 -2.00
CA LYS A 186 -17.93 -3.66 -3.13
C LYS A 186 -18.75 -2.55 -3.75
N ARG A 187 -18.24 -1.99 -4.83
CA ARG A 187 -18.91 -0.92 -5.57
C ARG A 187 -18.67 -1.04 -7.05
N THR A 188 -19.50 -0.37 -7.82
CA THR A 188 -19.27 -0.18 -9.25
C THR A 188 -19.15 1.32 -9.46
N GLU A 189 -18.14 1.76 -10.20
CA GLU A 189 -17.96 3.16 -10.54
C GLU A 189 -17.73 3.34 -12.03
N SER A 190 -18.03 4.53 -12.55
CA SER A 190 -17.75 4.84 -13.94
C SER A 190 -16.24 5.03 -14.16
N TRP A 191 -15.77 4.92 -15.40
CA TRP A 191 -14.38 5.25 -15.74
C TRP A 191 -14.01 6.69 -15.38
N ALA A 192 -14.95 7.63 -15.53
CA ALA A 192 -14.73 9.03 -15.16
C ALA A 192 -14.48 9.19 -13.65
N ASP A 193 -15.28 8.51 -12.82
CA ASP A 193 -15.09 8.53 -11.37
C ASP A 193 -13.76 7.88 -10.97
N PHE A 194 -13.44 6.72 -11.56
CA PHE A 194 -12.19 5.98 -11.31
C PHE A 194 -10.93 6.80 -11.61
N VAL A 195 -10.86 7.50 -12.75
CA VAL A 195 -9.69 8.33 -13.10
C VAL A 195 -9.66 9.64 -12.33
N SER A 196 -10.82 10.21 -11.96
CA SER A 196 -10.87 11.45 -11.17
C SER A 196 -10.40 11.29 -9.72
N GLY A 197 -10.41 10.05 -9.20
CA GLY A 197 -9.91 9.70 -7.88
C GLY A 197 -8.43 9.31 -7.83
N CYS A 198 -7.74 9.23 -8.98
CA CYS A 198 -6.30 9.02 -9.10
C CYS A 198 -5.55 10.36 -9.04
#